data_AF-A0A8J7T8J6-F1
#
_entry.id   AF-A0A8J7T8J6-F1
#
_cell.length_a   1.000
_cell.length_b   1.000
_cell.length_c   1.000
_cell.angle_alpha   90.00
_cell.angle_beta   90.00
_cell.angle_gamma   90.00
#
_symmetry.space_group_name_H-M   'P 1'
#
loop_
_entity.id
_entity.type
_entity.pdbx_description
1 polymer ?
#
loop_
_entity_poly.entity_id
_entity_poly.type
_entity_poly.pdbx_seq_one_letter_code
_entity_poly.pdbx_strand_id
1 'polypeptide(L)' 'MMSLCDEVDVYEYVPSIRQTDLCHYHEQYYDAACTLGAYHPLLYEKMLIQRVNMGTEEDLKKKGKVTLPGFRAINCKQ' A
#
# COMPACT_ATOMS: atom_id res chain seq x y z
N MET A 1 12.26 0.20 3.28
CA MET A 1 12.22 -1.20 2.80
C MET A 1 12.75 -1.35 1.38
N MET A 2 12.29 -0.57 0.38
CA MET A 2 12.78 -0.69 -1.01
C MET A 2 14.30 -0.49 -1.17
N SER A 3 14.96 0.25 -0.26
CA SER A 3 16.43 0.41 -0.25
C SER A 3 17.20 -0.79 0.30
N LEU A 4 16.52 -1.78 0.90
CA LEU A 4 17.13 -2.89 1.65
C LEU A 4 16.76 -4.27 1.08
N CYS A 5 15.66 -4.37 0.33
CA CYS A 5 15.13 -5.62 -0.20
C CYS A 5 15.03 -5.52 -1.72
N ASP A 6 15.17 -6.64 -2.43
CA ASP A 6 14.98 -6.69 -3.90
C ASP A 6 13.49 -6.65 -4.29
N GLU A 7 12.61 -7.08 -3.39
CA GLU A 7 11.16 -7.03 -3.52
C GLU A 7 10.54 -6.67 -2.14
N VAL A 8 9.46 -5.90 -2.14
CA VAL A 8 8.74 -5.50 -0.93
C VAL A 8 7.25 -5.73 -1.11
N ASP A 9 6.69 -6.57 -0.26
CA ASP A 9 5.25 -6.76 -0.13
C ASP A 9 4.68 -5.84 0.95
N VAL A 10 3.67 -5.04 0.60
CA VAL A 10 2.99 -4.13 1.51
C VAL A 10 1.53 -4.54 1.64
N TYR A 11 1.05 -4.65 2.88
CA TYR A 11 -0.28 -5.17 3.19
C TYR A 11 -1.17 -4.09 3.81
N GLU A 12 -2.41 -4.02 3.33
CA GLU A 12 -3.49 -3.12 3.78
C GLU A 12 -3.12 -1.63 3.81
N TYR A 13 -2.02 -1.24 3.17
CA TYR A 13 -1.71 0.17 2.91
C TYR A 13 -2.64 0.71 1.82
N VAL A 14 -2.76 -0.03 0.70
CA VAL A 14 -3.88 0.11 -0.23
C VAL A 14 -4.94 -0.92 0.21
N PRO A 15 -6.16 -0.48 0.55
CA PRO A 15 -7.12 -1.36 1.19
C PRO A 15 -7.63 -2.45 0.25
N SER A 16 -7.84 -3.63 0.82
CA SER A 16 -8.56 -4.73 0.15
C SER A 16 -10.08 -4.51 0.14
N ILE A 17 -10.85 -5.51 -0.31
CA ILE A 17 -12.31 -5.54 -0.13
C ILE A 17 -12.75 -5.50 1.34
N ARG A 18 -11.83 -5.69 2.30
CA ARG A 18 -12.10 -5.58 3.75
C ARG A 18 -11.99 -4.15 4.27
N GLN A 19 -11.93 -3.14 3.39
CA GLN A 19 -11.89 -1.75 3.81
C GLN A 19 -12.96 -1.44 4.87
N THR A 20 -12.53 -0.78 5.94
CA THR A 20 -13.36 -0.40 7.08
C THR A 20 -12.87 0.94 7.62
N ASP A 21 -13.74 1.62 8.38
CA ASP A 21 -13.37 2.83 9.10
C ASP A 21 -12.67 2.50 10.43
N LEU A 22 -12.55 1.23 10.81
CA LEU A 22 -11.72 0.82 11.96
C LEU A 22 -10.26 1.22 11.70
N CYS A 23 -9.74 2.17 12.48
CA CYS A 23 -8.46 2.81 12.19
C CYS A 23 -7.29 1.83 12.34
N HIS A 24 -7.29 1.00 13.38
CA HIS A 24 -6.24 0.05 13.69
C HIS A 24 -6.81 -1.31 14.07
N TYR A 25 -6.16 -2.39 13.61
CA TYR A 25 -6.64 -3.77 13.79
C TYR A 25 -6.73 -4.25 15.25
N HIS A 26 -6.02 -3.56 16.17
CA HIS A 26 -5.94 -3.91 17.58
C HIS A 26 -6.76 -2.98 18.48
N GLU A 27 -7.42 -1.98 17.89
CA GLU A 27 -8.22 -0.99 18.61
C GLU A 27 -9.72 -1.13 18.26
N GLN A 28 -10.55 -0.32 18.90
CA GLN A 28 -11.99 -0.19 18.60
C GLN A 28 -12.35 1.24 18.17
N TYR A 29 -11.37 2.00 17.69
CA TYR A 29 -11.53 3.37 17.24
C TYR A 29 -11.83 3.43 15.73
N TYR A 30 -12.83 4.24 15.36
CA TYR A 30 -13.29 4.39 13.97
C TYR A 30 -13.03 5.80 13.46
N ASP A 31 -12.26 5.90 12.38
CA ASP A 31 -12.00 7.13 11.66
C ASP A 31 -11.54 6.83 10.22
N ALA A 32 -12.34 7.27 9.24
CA ALA A 32 -12.00 7.13 7.83
C ALA A 32 -10.70 7.86 7.44
N ALA A 33 -10.27 8.87 8.22
CA ALA A 33 -9.02 9.59 8.00
C ALA A 33 -7.78 8.68 8.06
N CYS A 34 -7.82 7.60 8.85
CA CYS A 34 -6.72 6.63 8.91
C CYS A 34 -6.52 5.89 7.59
N THR A 35 -7.58 5.74 6.79
CA THR A 35 -7.54 5.07 5.48
C THR A 35 -7.43 6.08 4.33
N LEU A 36 -8.11 7.22 4.40
CA LEU A 36 -8.21 8.17 3.28
C LEU A 36 -7.23 9.35 3.39
N GLY A 37 -6.68 9.58 4.58
CA GLY A 37 -5.79 10.70 4.88
C GLY A 37 -6.52 11.90 5.48
N ALA A 38 -5.79 12.63 6.34
CA ALA A 38 -6.18 13.93 6.88
C ALA A 38 -4.96 14.83 6.97
N TYR A 39 -4.11 14.64 8.00
CA TYR A 39 -2.86 15.39 8.13
C TYR A 39 -1.82 15.00 7.06
N HIS A 40 -1.66 13.69 6.84
CA HIS A 40 -0.77 13.17 5.80
C HIS A 40 -1.46 13.15 4.43
N PRO A 41 -0.73 13.35 3.32
CA PRO A 41 -1.25 13.23 1.96
C PRO A 41 -1.44 11.76 1.54
N LEU A 42 -2.02 10.95 2.44
CA LEU A 42 -2.09 9.49 2.36
C LEU A 42 -2.79 9.00 1.09
N LEU A 43 -3.81 9.73 0.63
CA LEU A 43 -4.47 9.46 -0.65
C LEU A 43 -3.48 9.42 -1.82
N TYR A 44 -2.60 10.43 -1.92
CA TYR A 44 -1.64 10.54 -3.00
C TYR A 44 -0.51 9.52 -2.86
N GLU A 45 -0.09 9.21 -1.64
CA GLU A 45 0.87 8.14 -1.37
C GLU A 45 0.34 6.77 -1.84
N LYS A 46 -0.95 6.48 -1.56
CA LYS A 46 -1.62 5.26 -2.04
C LYS A 46 -1.72 5.23 -3.57
N MET A 47 -2.02 6.36 -4.22
CA MET A 47 -2.04 6.45 -5.69
C MET A 47 -0.66 6.15 -6.29
N LEU A 48 0.42 6.65 -5.67
CA LEU A 48 1.78 6.36 -6.11
C LEU A 48 2.08 4.86 -5.98
N ILE A 49 1.79 4.26 -4.83
CA ILE A 49 2.03 2.84 -4.59
C ILE A 49 1.21 1.96 -5.52
N GLN A 50 -0.06 2.30 -5.79
CA GLN A 50 -0.86 1.62 -6.82
C GLN A 50 -0.23 1.72 -8.21
N ARG A 51 0.32 2.90 -8.58
CA ARG A 51 0.95 3.12 -9.89
C ARG A 51 2.22 2.28 -10.09
N VAL A 52 3.00 2.07 -9.04
CA VAL A 52 4.27 1.31 -9.10
C VAL A 52 4.13 -0.15 -8.66
N ASN A 53 2.91 -0.61 -8.38
CA ASN A 53 2.61 -1.99 -8.03
C ASN A 53 2.89 -2.93 -9.22
N MET A 54 3.67 -3.97 -8.99
CA MET A 54 3.93 -5.05 -9.96
C MET A 54 3.04 -6.29 -9.71
N GLY A 55 2.32 -6.33 -8.58
CA GLY A 55 1.42 -7.41 -8.21
C GLY A 55 0.08 -7.39 -8.96
N THR A 56 -0.70 -8.46 -8.82
CA THR A 56 -1.99 -8.59 -9.51
C THR A 56 -3.11 -7.78 -8.84
N GLU A 57 -4.12 -7.39 -9.61
CA GLU A 57 -5.34 -6.76 -9.05
C GLU A 57 -6.08 -7.71 -8.11
N GLU A 58 -6.02 -9.02 -8.35
CA GLU A 58 -6.63 -10.04 -7.49
C GLU A 58 -5.95 -10.08 -6.11
N ASP A 59 -4.62 -10.03 -6.06
CA ASP A 59 -3.88 -9.96 -4.80
C ASP A 59 -4.21 -8.68 -4.02
N LEU A 60 -4.34 -7.55 -4.70
CA LEU A 60 -4.78 -6.32 -4.07
C LEU A 60 -6.19 -6.46 -3.51
N LYS A 61 -7.16 -6.88 -4.32
CA LYS A 61 -8.57 -7.01 -3.91
C LYS A 61 -8.75 -8.01 -2.77
N LYS A 62 -8.15 -9.20 -2.86
CA LYS A 62 -8.38 -10.28 -1.89
C LYS A 62 -7.47 -10.20 -0.67
N LYS A 63 -6.22 -9.76 -0.83
CA LYS A 63 -5.21 -9.81 0.25
C LYS A 63 -4.79 -8.43 0.75
N GLY A 64 -5.20 -7.35 0.07
CA GLY A 64 -4.70 -6.01 0.38
C GLY A 64 -3.20 -5.90 0.09
N LYS A 65 -2.69 -6.74 -0.82
CA LYS A 65 -1.26 -6.89 -1.08
C LYS A 65 -0.88 -6.11 -2.33
N VAL A 66 0.14 -5.27 -2.21
CA VAL A 66 0.89 -4.70 -3.34
C VAL A 66 2.34 -5.15 -3.27
N THR A 67 2.96 -5.35 -4.43
CA THR A 67 4.35 -5.79 -4.57
C THR A 67 5.14 -4.71 -5.28
N LEU A 68 6.17 -4.20 -4.61
CA LEU A 68 7.03 -3.12 -5.10
C LEU A 68 8.44 -3.63 -5.37
N PRO A 69 9.10 -3.19 -6.46
CA PRO A 69 10.49 -3.53 -6.70
C PRO A 69 11.38 -2.80 -5.70
N GLY A 70 12.37 -3.50 -5.19
CA GLY A 70 13.51 -2.88 -4.52
C GLY A 70 14.25 -1.94 -5.47
N PHE A 71 14.87 -0.88 -4.93
CA PHE A 71 15.63 0.06 -5.75
C PHE A 71 16.80 -0.61 -6.47
N ARG A 72 17.36 -1.68 -5.91
CA ARG A 72 18.42 -2.49 -6.55
C ARG A 72 17.93 -3.21 -7.82
N ALA A 73 16.64 -3.50 -7.94
CA ALA A 73 16.05 -4.20 -9.07
C ALA A 73 15.62 -3.27 -10.22
N ILE A 74 15.66 -1.95 -10.03
CA ILE A 74 15.24 -0.96 -11.04
C ILE A 74 16.36 -0.71 -12.05
N ASN A 75 16.03 -0.73 -13.35
CA ASN A 75 16.95 -0.41 -14.43
C ASN A 75 16.56 0.93 -15.09
N CYS A 76 17.48 1.91 -15.06
CA CYS A 76 17.26 3.26 -15.58
C CYS A 76 18.02 3.54 -16.90
N LYS A 77 18.51 2.51 -17.60
CA LYS A 77 19.21 2.71 -18.88
C LYS A 77 18.30 3.47 -19.86
N GLN A 78 18.74 4.68 -20.22
CA GLN A 78 18.17 5.52 -21.26
C GLN A 78 18.58 5.03 -22.64
#